data_AF-A0A2I0W2Q3-F1
#
_entry.id   AF-A0A2I0W2Q3-F1
#
_cell.length_a   1.000
_cell.length_b   1.000
_cell.length_c   1.000
_cell.angle_alpha   90.00
_cell.angle_beta   90.00
_cell.angle_gamma   90.00
#
_symmetry.space_group_name_H-M   'P 1'
#
loop_
_entity.id
_entity.type
_entity.pdbx_description
1 polymer ?
#
loop_
_entity_poly.entity_id
_entity_poly.type
_entity_poly.pdbx_seq_one_letter_code
_entity_poly.pdbx_strand_id
1 'polypeptide(L)'
;MGRGRVELKMIENKINRQVTFAKRRNGLLKKAYELSVLCDAEVALIIFSNRGRLFEFCSSSSMMKTLERYQKCSYNSSETVIPSKETQNNYQEYLKLKARVEYLQRSQRNLLGEDLGQLTTKELEQLEHQLEISLKQIRSTKSQFMLDQLCDLKRKEQMLQEANRALRMKLHEDEPEIPLQLSWPGGCSGGNGGGHCDRQPQSDVFFQPLPCDPSLQIGYSPVCIEQQLNTGSSSHNVNGFLPGWM
;
A
#
# COMPACT_ATOMS: atom_id res chain seq x y z
N MET A 1 -3.10 -42.81 49.75
CA MET A 1 -3.43 -43.96 48.88
C MET A 1 -4.46 -43.52 47.85
N GLY A 2 -4.25 -43.83 46.57
CA GLY A 2 -5.06 -43.30 45.46
C GLY A 2 -6.41 -43.99 45.31
N ARG A 3 -7.47 -43.21 45.03
CA ARG A 3 -8.80 -43.69 44.65
C ARG A 3 -8.76 -44.24 43.20
N GLY A 4 -8.44 -45.52 43.03
CA GLY A 4 -8.58 -46.25 41.76
C GLY A 4 -7.58 -45.91 40.65
N ARG A 5 -7.53 -46.77 39.62
CA ARG A 5 -6.73 -46.57 38.41
C ARG A 5 -7.44 -45.57 37.48
N VAL A 6 -6.68 -44.63 36.92
CA VAL A 6 -7.17 -43.60 35.99
C VAL A 6 -6.53 -43.81 34.63
N GLU A 7 -7.31 -43.68 33.54
CA GLU A 7 -6.82 -43.74 32.17
C GLU A 7 -5.90 -42.56 31.82
N LEU A 8 -4.87 -42.79 30.99
CA LEU A 8 -3.97 -41.75 30.50
C LEU A 8 -4.58 -41.03 29.29
N LYS A 9 -5.60 -40.21 29.55
CA LYS A 9 -6.23 -39.32 28.57
C LYS A 9 -6.45 -37.93 29.16
N MET A 10 -6.80 -36.96 28.32
CA MET A 10 -7.13 -35.62 28.77
C MET A 10 -8.33 -35.67 29.73
N ILE A 11 -8.20 -35.03 30.90
CA ILE A 11 -9.30 -34.93 31.87
C ILE A 11 -10.24 -33.84 31.40
N GLU A 12 -11.45 -34.18 30.98
CA GLU A 12 -12.42 -33.22 30.44
C GLU A 12 -12.87 -32.18 31.47
N ASN A 13 -13.23 -32.64 32.68
CA ASN A 13 -13.68 -31.77 33.75
C ASN A 13 -12.56 -30.81 34.19
N LYS A 14 -12.80 -29.50 33.98
CA LYS A 14 -11.83 -28.42 34.24
C LYS A 14 -11.36 -28.36 35.70
N ILE A 15 -12.26 -28.57 36.67
CA ILE A 15 -11.94 -28.51 38.11
C ILE A 15 -11.03 -29.68 38.47
N ASN A 16 -11.41 -30.90 38.07
CA ASN A 16 -10.61 -32.11 38.32
C ASN A 16 -9.26 -32.02 37.62
N ARG A 17 -9.21 -31.48 36.39
CA ARG A 17 -7.96 -31.24 35.67
C ARG A 17 -7.04 -30.27 36.40
N GLN A 18 -7.57 -29.17 36.93
CA GLN A 18 -6.77 -28.19 37.68
C GLN A 18 -6.21 -28.76 38.99
N VAL A 19 -7.03 -29.45 39.77
CA VAL A 19 -6.59 -30.11 41.01
C VAL A 19 -5.56 -31.20 40.71
N THR A 20 -5.78 -31.98 39.66
CA THR A 20 -4.86 -33.04 39.23
C THR A 20 -3.54 -32.47 38.73
N PHE A 21 -3.58 -31.38 37.94
CA PHE A 21 -2.38 -30.66 37.49
C PHE A 21 -1.56 -30.20 38.69
N ALA A 22 -2.16 -29.52 39.67
CA ALA A 22 -1.45 -29.05 40.85
C ALA A 22 -0.78 -30.20 41.63
N LYS A 23 -1.51 -31.31 41.85
CA LYS A 23 -0.98 -32.47 42.57
C LYS A 23 0.11 -33.20 41.78
N ARG A 24 -0.10 -33.49 40.50
CA ARG A 24 0.87 -34.22 39.66
C ARG A 24 2.11 -33.37 39.36
N ARG A 25 1.96 -32.08 39.11
CA ARG A 25 3.08 -31.14 38.96
C ARG A 25 3.96 -31.16 40.21
N ASN A 26 3.36 -31.01 41.40
CA ASN A 26 4.12 -31.07 42.66
C ASN A 26 4.75 -32.44 42.90
N GLY A 27 4.06 -33.54 42.56
CA GLY A 27 4.64 -34.88 42.63
C GLY A 27 5.83 -35.09 41.70
N LEU A 28 5.73 -34.58 40.46
CA LEU A 28 6.81 -34.65 39.47
C LEU A 28 8.01 -33.82 39.90
N LEU A 29 7.78 -32.62 40.43
CA LEU A 29 8.83 -31.76 41.00
C LEU A 29 9.57 -32.45 42.14
N LYS A 30 8.85 -33.11 43.06
CA LYS A 30 9.46 -33.90 44.14
C LYS A 30 10.31 -35.05 43.60
N LYS A 31 9.82 -35.76 42.58
CA LYS A 31 10.57 -36.86 41.94
C LYS A 31 11.82 -36.38 41.22
N ALA A 32 11.75 -35.25 40.51
CA ALA A 32 12.90 -34.63 39.87
C ALA A 32 13.96 -34.20 40.90
N TYR A 33 13.52 -33.63 42.03
CA TYR A 33 14.40 -33.30 43.15
C TYR A 33 15.05 -34.54 43.76
N GLU A 34 14.28 -35.57 44.11
CA GLU A 34 14.80 -36.84 44.62
C GLU A 34 15.85 -37.44 43.69
N LEU A 35 15.58 -37.49 42.37
CA LEU A 35 16.53 -37.99 41.38
C LEU A 35 17.82 -37.17 41.35
N SER A 36 17.72 -35.84 41.39
CA SER A 36 18.90 -34.96 41.37
C SER A 36 19.81 -35.17 42.57
N VAL A 37 19.22 -35.38 43.76
CA VAL A 37 19.97 -35.57 45.00
C VAL A 37 20.52 -36.99 45.12
N LEU A 38 19.72 -38.02 44.80
CA LEU A 38 20.12 -39.42 44.98
C LEU A 38 21.18 -39.88 43.99
N CYS A 39 21.18 -39.32 42.78
CA CYS A 39 22.08 -39.75 41.70
C CYS A 39 23.10 -38.69 41.30
N ASP A 40 23.20 -37.58 42.03
CA ASP A 40 24.02 -36.40 41.68
C ASP A 40 23.82 -35.96 40.21
N ALA A 41 22.56 -35.95 39.78
CA ALA A 41 22.18 -35.66 38.41
C ALA A 41 21.67 -34.22 38.27
N GLU A 42 22.12 -33.52 37.24
CA GLU A 42 21.53 -32.22 36.89
C GLU A 42 20.18 -32.45 36.18
N VAL A 43 19.10 -31.93 36.77
CA VAL A 43 17.73 -32.12 36.29
C VAL A 43 17.06 -30.75 36.14
N ALA A 44 16.50 -30.49 34.97
CA ALA A 44 15.65 -29.34 34.71
C ALA A 44 14.28 -29.79 34.22
N LEU A 45 13.23 -29.11 34.66
CA LEU A 45 11.84 -29.38 34.31
C LEU A 45 11.13 -28.07 34.00
N ILE A 46 10.46 -28.01 32.84
CA ILE A 46 9.70 -26.85 32.37
C ILE A 46 8.28 -27.32 32.06
N ILE A 47 7.27 -26.65 32.63
CA ILE A 47 5.85 -27.01 32.48
C ILE A 47 5.05 -25.75 32.15
N PHE A 48 4.42 -25.72 30.99
CA PHE A 48 3.43 -24.70 30.64
C PHE A 48 2.02 -25.21 30.92
N SER A 49 1.26 -24.46 31.70
CA SER A 49 -0.18 -24.72 31.82
C SER A 49 -0.93 -24.33 30.56
N ASN A 50 -2.15 -24.85 30.40
CA ASN A 50 -3.06 -24.44 29.32
C ASN A 50 -3.44 -22.95 29.34
N ARG A 51 -3.12 -22.21 30.41
CA ARG A 51 -3.29 -20.75 30.53
C ARG A 51 -2.00 -19.97 30.24
N GLY A 52 -0.95 -20.64 29.76
CA GLY A 52 0.35 -20.03 29.48
C GLY A 52 1.23 -19.76 30.70
N ARG A 53 0.78 -20.11 31.93
CA ARG A 53 1.63 -19.96 33.12
C ARG A 53 2.78 -20.96 33.08
N LEU A 54 4.00 -20.46 33.27
CA LEU A 54 5.24 -21.21 33.39
C LEU A 54 5.41 -21.71 34.83
N PHE A 55 5.76 -22.99 34.97
CA PHE A 55 6.26 -23.59 36.20
C PHE A 55 7.57 -24.30 35.87
N GLU A 56 8.61 -23.97 36.61
CA GLU A 56 9.95 -24.49 36.35
C GLU A 56 10.61 -25.03 37.62
N PHE A 57 11.54 -25.95 37.42
CA PHE A 57 12.43 -26.46 38.44
C PHE A 57 13.78 -26.77 37.83
N CYS A 58 14.82 -26.42 38.57
CA CYS A 58 16.20 -26.71 38.23
C CYS A 58 16.90 -27.18 39.50
N SER A 59 17.64 -28.28 39.43
CA SER A 59 18.48 -28.72 40.55
C SER A 59 19.76 -27.87 40.70
N SER A 60 20.15 -27.16 39.63
CA SER A 60 21.30 -26.25 39.63
C SER A 60 20.91 -24.82 40.07
N SER A 61 21.92 -23.96 40.28
CA SER A 61 21.70 -22.55 40.66
C SER A 61 21.01 -21.70 39.58
N SER A 62 20.94 -22.16 38.32
CA SER A 62 20.32 -21.40 37.25
C SER A 62 19.82 -22.30 36.13
N MET A 63 18.52 -22.17 35.83
CA MET A 63 17.89 -22.81 34.66
C MET A 63 18.63 -22.46 33.37
N MET A 64 19.09 -21.22 33.22
CA MET A 64 19.84 -20.77 32.04
C MET A 64 21.13 -21.57 31.84
N LYS A 65 21.88 -21.86 32.91
CA LYS A 65 23.12 -22.65 32.83
C LYS A 65 22.84 -24.10 32.40
N THR A 66 21.78 -24.71 32.92
CA THR A 66 21.38 -26.07 32.53
C THR A 66 20.93 -26.11 31.06
N LEU A 67 20.19 -25.10 30.60
CA LEU A 67 19.80 -24.97 29.20
C LEU A 67 21.00 -24.77 28.27
N GLU A 68 21.97 -23.92 28.65
CA GLU A 68 23.22 -23.75 27.91
C GLU A 68 24.02 -25.04 27.82
N ARG A 69 24.11 -25.80 28.92
CA ARG A 69 24.77 -27.11 28.94
C ARG A 69 24.05 -28.10 28.03
N TYR A 70 22.72 -28.16 28.10
CA TYR A 70 21.91 -28.99 27.20
C TYR A 70 22.15 -28.63 25.74
N GLN A 71 22.16 -27.34 25.39
CA GLN A 71 22.49 -26.89 24.04
C GLN A 71 23.89 -27.38 23.64
N LYS A 72 24.92 -27.11 24.44
CA LYS A 72 26.30 -27.55 24.16
C LYS A 72 26.41 -29.07 23.94
N CYS A 73 25.77 -29.88 24.79
CA CYS A 73 25.83 -31.34 24.70
C CYS A 73 24.99 -31.90 23.55
N SER A 74 23.79 -31.35 23.32
CA SER A 74 22.91 -31.74 22.22
C SER A 74 23.50 -31.38 20.86
N TYR A 75 24.24 -30.27 20.76
CA TYR A 75 24.88 -29.84 19.50
C TYR A 75 26.24 -30.49 19.25
N ASN A 76 26.98 -30.89 20.29
CA ASN A 76 28.27 -31.55 20.11
C ASN A 76 28.15 -33.05 19.80
N SER A 77 27.00 -33.69 20.09
CA SER A 77 26.75 -35.10 19.74
C SER A 77 26.11 -35.29 18.35
N SER A 78 25.63 -34.21 17.72
CA SER A 78 24.91 -34.24 16.45
C SER A 78 25.73 -33.54 15.37
N GLU A 79 26.74 -34.24 14.87
CA GLU A 79 27.37 -33.93 13.58
C GLU A 79 26.44 -34.21 12.38
N THR A 80 25.16 -34.49 12.62
CA THR A 80 24.15 -34.63 11.58
C THR A 80 22.84 -33.99 12.03
N VAL A 81 22.28 -33.18 11.13
CA VAL A 81 20.99 -32.47 11.18
C VAL A 81 21.03 -31.07 11.83
N ILE A 82 20.82 -30.10 10.95
CA ILE A 82 20.92 -28.64 11.05
C ILE A 82 19.55 -28.05 11.46
N PRO A 83 19.39 -27.46 12.66
CA PRO A 83 18.36 -26.42 12.81
C PRO A 83 18.83 -25.15 13.55
N SER A 84 19.95 -25.17 14.28
CA SER A 84 20.45 -24.00 15.02
C SER A 84 21.24 -23.04 14.13
N LYS A 85 22.00 -23.56 13.17
CA LYS A 85 22.66 -22.75 12.14
C LYS A 85 21.64 -21.98 11.31
N GLU A 86 20.52 -22.62 10.94
CA GLU A 86 19.42 -21.95 10.24
C GLU A 86 18.73 -20.91 11.10
N THR A 87 18.41 -21.18 12.37
CA THR A 87 17.72 -20.17 13.21
C THR A 87 18.60 -18.94 13.47
N GLN A 88 19.90 -19.14 13.72
CA GLN A 88 20.85 -18.05 13.90
C GLN A 88 21.12 -17.29 12.59
N ASN A 89 21.21 -18.02 11.46
CA ASN A 89 21.32 -17.43 10.14
C ASN A 89 20.05 -16.64 9.78
N ASN A 90 18.86 -17.16 10.07
CA ASN A 90 17.58 -16.50 9.86
C ASN A 90 17.47 -15.21 10.67
N TYR A 91 17.96 -15.20 11.91
CA TYR A 91 18.01 -13.98 12.72
C TYR A 91 19.01 -12.96 12.16
N GLN A 92 20.16 -13.42 11.67
CA GLN A 92 21.15 -12.57 11.01
C GLN A 92 20.64 -11.98 9.69
N GLU A 93 19.96 -12.78 8.87
CA GLU A 93 19.28 -12.35 7.64
C GLU A 93 18.15 -11.37 7.94
N TYR A 94 17.38 -11.60 9.02
CA TYR A 94 16.39 -10.66 9.51
C TYR A 94 17.01 -9.31 9.88
N LEU A 95 18.14 -9.30 10.58
CA LEU A 95 18.84 -8.05 10.94
C LEU A 95 19.37 -7.31 9.69
N LYS A 96 19.92 -8.04 8.72
CA LYS A 96 20.34 -7.46 7.43
C LYS A 96 19.15 -6.85 6.68
N LEU A 97 18.03 -7.57 6.61
CA LEU A 97 16.81 -7.10 5.97
C LEU A 97 16.26 -5.87 6.68
N LYS A 98 16.21 -5.88 8.02
CA LYS A 98 15.76 -4.76 8.84
C LYS A 98 16.60 -3.51 8.56
N ALA A 99 17.93 -3.63 8.57
CA ALA A 99 18.81 -2.52 8.25
C ALA A 99 18.57 -1.98 6.83
N ARG A 100 18.32 -2.86 5.85
CA ARG A 100 17.99 -2.46 4.48
C ARG A 100 16.65 -1.74 4.39
N VAL A 101 15.63 -2.19 5.14
CA VAL A 101 14.32 -1.52 5.21
C VAL A 101 14.46 -0.14 5.84
N GLU A 102 15.17 -0.02 6.95
CA GLU A 102 15.41 1.27 7.61
C GLU A 102 16.16 2.24 6.69
N TYR A 103 17.17 1.75 5.96
CA TYR A 103 17.87 2.54 4.94
C TYR A 103 16.92 3.00 3.82
N LEU A 104 16.10 2.10 3.26
CA LEU A 104 15.15 2.44 2.20
C LEU A 104 14.09 3.43 2.66
N GLN A 105 13.55 3.25 3.86
CA GLN A 105 12.58 4.19 4.46
C GLN A 105 13.19 5.57 4.67
N ARG A 106 14.45 5.63 5.12
CA ARG A 106 15.18 6.89 5.23
C ARG A 106 15.42 7.53 3.88
N SER A 107 15.85 6.77 2.89
CA SER A 107 16.04 7.25 1.52
C SER A 107 14.74 7.80 0.92
N GLN A 108 13.60 7.12 1.15
CA GLN A 108 12.29 7.60 0.75
C GLN A 108 11.94 8.94 1.40
N ARG A 109 12.14 9.09 2.71
CA ARG A 109 11.93 10.36 3.42
C ARG A 109 12.79 11.48 2.84
N ASN A 110 14.06 11.21 2.56
CA ASN A 110 14.95 12.18 1.93
C ASN A 110 14.43 12.59 0.54
N LEU A 111 13.98 11.64 -0.28
CA LEU A 111 13.37 11.93 -1.60
C LEU A 111 12.08 12.76 -1.51
N LEU A 112 11.37 12.68 -0.38
CA LEU A 112 10.19 13.49 -0.07
C LEU A 112 10.54 14.85 0.56
N GLY A 113 11.84 15.14 0.78
CA GLY A 113 12.31 16.38 1.38
C GLY A 113 12.30 16.39 2.91
N GLU A 114 12.13 15.23 3.56
CA GLU A 114 12.12 15.07 5.01
C GLU A 114 13.50 14.66 5.55
N ASP A 115 13.79 14.97 6.82
CA ASP A 115 15.00 14.55 7.56
C ASP A 115 16.35 14.83 6.86
N LEU A 116 16.42 15.92 6.09
CA LEU A 116 17.59 16.30 5.30
C LEU A 116 18.82 16.75 6.12
N GLY A 117 18.64 17.09 7.40
CA GLY A 117 19.70 17.66 8.24
C GLY A 117 20.88 16.72 8.53
N GLN A 118 20.77 15.44 8.21
CA GLN A 118 21.85 14.45 8.38
C GLN A 118 22.67 14.22 7.10
N LEU A 119 22.27 14.83 5.97
CA LEU A 119 23.01 14.73 4.71
C LEU A 119 24.07 15.81 4.61
N THR A 120 25.19 15.47 3.97
CA THR A 120 26.21 16.42 3.56
C THR A 120 25.76 17.22 2.34
N THR A 121 26.40 18.36 2.08
CA THR A 121 26.07 19.22 0.93
C THR A 121 26.19 18.47 -0.41
N LYS A 122 27.21 17.63 -0.57
CA LYS A 122 27.39 16.80 -1.77
C LYS A 122 26.28 15.79 -1.98
N GLU A 123 25.81 15.15 -0.90
CA GLU A 123 24.70 14.19 -0.98
C GLU A 123 23.38 14.89 -1.30
N LEU A 124 23.21 16.13 -0.81
CA LEU A 124 22.04 16.95 -1.12
C LEU A 124 22.02 17.38 -2.59
N GLU A 125 23.16 17.83 -3.12
CA GLU A 125 23.33 18.15 -4.56
C GLU A 125 23.03 16.93 -5.43
N GLN A 126 23.51 15.74 -5.03
CA GLN A 126 23.23 14.49 -5.75
C GLN A 126 21.73 14.14 -5.72
N LEU A 127 21.08 14.31 -4.56
CA LEU A 127 19.65 14.05 -4.40
C LEU A 127 18.80 15.01 -5.26
N GLU A 128 19.15 16.29 -5.26
CA GLU A 128 18.50 17.31 -6.09
C GLU A 128 18.61 16.95 -7.57
N HIS A 129 19.82 16.66 -8.04
CA HIS A 129 20.07 16.27 -9.43
C HIS A 129 19.27 15.01 -9.83
N GLN A 130 19.21 14.01 -8.95
CA GLN A 130 18.43 12.80 -9.17
C GLN A 130 16.93 13.09 -9.29
N LEU A 131 16.39 13.95 -8.42
CA LEU A 131 14.99 14.36 -8.45
C LEU A 131 14.66 15.16 -9.71
N GLU A 132 15.54 16.07 -10.12
CA GLU A 132 15.36 16.89 -11.32
C GLU A 132 15.27 16.02 -12.58
N ILE A 133 16.21 15.09 -12.77
CA ILE A 133 16.21 14.16 -13.91
C ILE A 133 14.95 13.30 -13.92
N SER A 134 14.61 12.70 -12.77
CA SER A 134 13.46 11.80 -12.65
C SER A 134 12.15 12.54 -12.93
N LEU A 135 12.00 13.76 -12.40
CA LEU A 135 10.83 14.60 -12.62
C LEU A 135 10.70 15.05 -14.08
N LYS A 136 11.82 15.39 -14.73
CA LYS A 136 11.83 15.67 -16.18
C LYS A 136 11.38 14.47 -16.99
N GLN A 137 11.85 13.27 -16.66
CA GLN A 137 11.44 12.04 -17.32
C GLN A 137 9.94 11.76 -17.13
N ILE A 138 9.44 11.82 -15.89
CA ILE A 138 8.01 11.61 -15.57
C ILE A 138 7.13 12.59 -16.35
N ARG A 139 7.50 13.88 -16.39
CA ARG A 139 6.76 14.90 -17.14
C ARG A 139 6.73 14.61 -18.63
N SER A 140 7.89 14.25 -19.20
CA SER A 140 8.01 13.88 -20.62
C SER A 140 7.12 12.68 -20.96
N THR A 141 7.21 11.59 -20.19
CA THR A 141 6.40 10.38 -20.39
C THR A 141 4.91 10.67 -20.25
N LYS A 142 4.51 11.45 -19.23
CA LYS A 142 3.11 11.85 -19.05
C LYS A 142 2.60 12.69 -20.22
N SER A 143 3.42 13.63 -20.70
CA SER A 143 3.09 14.46 -21.86
C SER A 143 2.92 13.62 -23.12
N GLN A 144 3.85 12.71 -23.37
CA GLN A 144 3.79 11.81 -24.53
C GLN A 144 2.53 10.95 -24.48
N PHE A 145 2.25 10.35 -23.33
CA PHE A 145 1.05 9.52 -23.15
C PHE A 145 -0.26 10.29 -23.43
N MET A 146 -0.36 11.53 -22.93
CA MET A 146 -1.54 12.37 -23.22
C MET A 146 -1.65 12.71 -24.71
N LEU A 147 -0.53 12.95 -25.40
CA LEU A 147 -0.53 13.20 -26.84
C LEU A 147 -0.98 11.97 -27.63
N ASP A 148 -0.51 10.78 -27.26
CA ASP A 148 -0.89 9.53 -27.90
C ASP A 148 -2.40 9.27 -27.74
N GLN A 149 -2.95 9.48 -26.53
CA GLN A 149 -4.39 9.39 -26.30
C GLN A 149 -5.20 10.37 -27.15
N LEU A 150 -4.72 11.61 -27.29
CA LEU A 150 -5.38 12.62 -28.12
C LEU A 150 -5.40 12.19 -29.59
N CYS A 151 -4.28 11.67 -30.10
CA CYS A 151 -4.18 11.14 -31.46
C CYS A 151 -5.16 9.97 -31.69
N ASP A 152 -5.27 9.04 -30.74
CA ASP A 152 -6.18 7.89 -30.85
C ASP A 152 -7.65 8.32 -30.82
N LEU A 153 -8.01 9.29 -29.96
CA LEU A 153 -9.36 9.84 -29.91
C LEU A 153 -9.72 10.58 -31.19
N LYS A 154 -8.82 11.40 -31.74
CA LYS A 154 -9.03 12.07 -33.03
C LYS A 154 -9.23 11.07 -34.17
N ARG A 155 -8.46 9.98 -34.20
CA ARG A 155 -8.64 8.92 -35.21
C ARG A 155 -10.01 8.26 -35.09
N LYS A 156 -10.46 7.95 -33.86
CA LYS A 156 -11.80 7.38 -33.61
C LYS A 156 -12.91 8.35 -34.00
N GLU A 157 -12.76 9.63 -33.71
CA GLU A 157 -13.71 10.67 -34.11
C GLU A 157 -13.87 10.70 -35.64
N GLN A 158 -12.76 10.73 -36.39
CA GLN A 158 -12.78 10.71 -37.86
C GLN A 158 -13.47 9.45 -38.40
N MET A 159 -13.11 8.27 -37.90
CA MET A 159 -13.76 7.01 -38.32
C MET A 159 -15.27 7.02 -38.05
N LEU A 160 -15.69 7.54 -36.89
CA LEU A 160 -17.10 7.64 -36.55
C LEU A 160 -17.82 8.66 -37.44
N GLN A 161 -17.20 9.80 -37.74
CA GLN A 161 -17.75 10.80 -38.65
C GLN A 161 -17.94 10.24 -40.06
N GLU A 162 -16.97 9.48 -40.58
CA GLU A 162 -17.06 8.82 -41.88
C GLU A 162 -18.16 7.76 -41.91
N ALA A 163 -18.24 6.91 -40.88
CA ALA A 163 -19.32 5.92 -40.75
C ALA A 163 -20.70 6.58 -40.67
N ASN A 164 -20.84 7.67 -39.89
CA ASN A 164 -22.09 8.41 -39.78
C ASN A 164 -22.49 9.05 -41.12
N ARG A 165 -21.51 9.60 -41.87
CA ARG A 165 -21.74 10.13 -43.21
C ARG A 165 -22.24 9.05 -44.17
N ALA A 166 -21.62 7.87 -44.15
CA ALA A 166 -22.04 6.74 -44.97
C ALA A 166 -23.46 6.25 -44.62
N LEU A 167 -23.80 6.19 -43.33
CA LEU A 167 -25.15 5.83 -42.86
C LEU A 167 -26.19 6.86 -43.30
N ARG A 168 -25.87 8.16 -43.22
CA ARG A 168 -26.75 9.22 -43.72
C ARG A 168 -27.01 9.11 -45.22
N MET A 169 -25.99 8.80 -46.02
CA MET A 169 -26.17 8.56 -47.47
C MET A 169 -27.12 7.39 -47.72
N LYS A 170 -26.95 6.26 -47.02
CA LYS A 170 -27.83 5.10 -47.17
C LYS A 170 -29.28 5.39 -46.78
N LEU A 171 -29.51 6.16 -45.72
CA LEU A 171 -30.87 6.58 -45.33
C LEU A 171 -31.56 7.42 -46.42
N HIS A 172 -30.80 8.23 -47.16
CA HIS A 172 -31.35 9.00 -48.29
C HIS A 172 -31.54 8.15 -49.55
N GLU A 173 -30.80 7.05 -49.71
CA GLU A 173 -30.97 6.10 -50.83
C GLU A 173 -32.14 5.12 -50.60
N ASP A 174 -32.46 4.79 -49.35
CA ASP A 174 -33.56 3.88 -48.97
C ASP A 174 -34.93 4.58 -48.76
N GLU A 175 -35.01 5.93 -48.82
CA GLU A 175 -36.28 6.66 -48.92
C GLU A 175 -36.67 6.87 -50.40
N PRO A 176 -37.66 6.15 -50.95
CA PRO A 176 -38.37 6.66 -52.11
C PRO A 176 -39.17 7.90 -51.66
N GLU A 177 -39.11 8.97 -52.45
CA GLU A 177 -39.80 10.24 -52.22
C GLU A 177 -41.20 10.06 -51.60
N ILE A 178 -41.34 10.35 -50.31
CA ILE A 178 -42.63 10.57 -49.66
C ILE A 178 -42.55 11.95 -48.99
N PRO A 179 -43.13 13.01 -49.59
CA PRO A 179 -43.19 14.31 -48.96
C PRO A 179 -44.25 14.28 -47.85
N LEU A 180 -43.88 13.85 -46.65
CA LEU A 180 -44.72 13.98 -45.47
C LEU A 180 -44.12 14.99 -44.49
N GLN A 181 -44.47 16.24 -44.78
CA GLN A 181 -44.60 17.34 -43.83
C GLN A 181 -45.33 16.87 -42.56
N LEU A 182 -44.57 16.46 -41.53
CA LEU A 182 -45.08 16.21 -40.19
C LEU A 182 -44.72 17.40 -39.29
N SER A 183 -45.59 18.41 -39.36
CA SER A 183 -45.68 19.48 -38.38
C SER A 183 -46.16 18.89 -37.04
N TRP A 184 -45.42 19.17 -35.97
CA TRP A 184 -45.86 18.89 -34.60
C TRP A 184 -46.85 19.98 -34.16
N PRO A 185 -48.05 19.63 -33.63
CA PRO A 185 -49.01 20.61 -33.16
C PRO A 185 -48.77 20.95 -31.69
N GLY A 186 -48.66 22.23 -31.35
CA GLY A 186 -48.61 22.65 -29.96
C GLY A 186 -48.60 24.16 -29.75
N GLY A 187 -49.71 24.71 -29.26
CA GLY A 187 -49.73 25.95 -28.48
C GLY A 187 -50.46 27.13 -29.11
N CYS A 188 -51.70 27.35 -28.66
CA CYS A 188 -52.53 28.51 -28.98
C CYS A 188 -51.87 29.84 -28.56
N SER A 189 -51.98 30.89 -29.38
CA SER A 189 -52.51 32.22 -28.98
C SER A 189 -52.47 33.24 -30.14
N GLY A 190 -53.65 33.75 -30.50
CA GLY A 190 -53.89 35.17 -30.80
C GLY A 190 -53.15 35.86 -31.96
N GLY A 191 -53.85 36.00 -33.08
CA GLY A 191 -54.14 37.31 -33.66
C GLY A 191 -53.01 38.20 -34.20
N ASN A 192 -52.96 38.25 -35.54
CA ASN A 192 -52.86 39.45 -36.38
C ASN A 192 -51.46 40.02 -36.73
N GLY A 193 -51.12 39.91 -38.02
CA GLY A 193 -50.64 41.07 -38.80
C GLY A 193 -49.14 41.20 -39.07
N GLY A 194 -48.69 40.61 -40.19
CA GLY A 194 -47.80 41.28 -41.17
C GLY A 194 -46.28 41.18 -40.98
N GLY A 195 -45.61 40.67 -42.03
CA GLY A 195 -44.20 40.99 -42.32
C GLY A 195 -43.27 39.79 -42.43
N HIS A 196 -42.76 39.54 -43.64
CA HIS A 196 -41.76 38.54 -44.01
C HIS A 196 -40.59 38.41 -43.03
N CYS A 197 -40.24 37.17 -42.66
CA CYS A 197 -38.96 36.75 -42.09
C CYS A 197 -38.66 35.32 -42.57
N ASP A 198 -37.97 35.16 -43.70
CA ASP A 198 -37.47 33.85 -44.14
C ASP A 198 -36.11 33.62 -43.48
N ARG A 199 -36.11 32.92 -42.34
CA ARG A 199 -34.91 32.49 -41.61
C ARG A 199 -34.89 30.97 -41.61
N GLN A 200 -34.19 30.37 -42.58
CA GLN A 200 -33.82 28.96 -42.54
C GLN A 200 -32.90 28.68 -41.33
N PRO A 201 -33.09 27.58 -40.59
CA PRO A 201 -32.17 27.19 -39.53
C PRO A 201 -30.94 26.50 -40.13
N GLN A 202 -29.77 27.12 -39.99
CA GLN A 202 -28.48 26.49 -40.25
C GLN A 202 -28.24 25.37 -39.22
N SER A 203 -28.19 24.12 -39.68
CA SER A 203 -27.78 22.95 -38.89
C SER A 203 -26.27 22.67 -38.96
N ASP A 204 -25.47 23.62 -39.45
CA ASP A 204 -24.03 23.43 -39.69
C ASP A 204 -23.11 23.87 -38.54
N VAL A 205 -23.62 24.26 -37.37
CA VAL A 205 -22.79 24.89 -36.33
C VAL A 205 -22.15 23.90 -35.34
N PHE A 206 -22.48 22.61 -35.36
CA PHE A 206 -22.06 21.72 -34.25
C PHE A 206 -20.69 21.02 -34.43
N PHE A 207 -20.08 21.02 -35.61
CA PHE A 207 -18.74 20.44 -35.80
C PHE A 207 -17.87 21.31 -36.69
N GLN A 208 -17.35 22.39 -36.13
CA GLN A 208 -16.26 23.12 -36.76
C GLN A 208 -14.92 22.49 -36.32
N PRO A 209 -14.08 21.99 -37.25
CA PRO A 209 -12.75 21.53 -36.91
C PRO A 209 -11.93 22.73 -36.44
N LEU A 210 -11.52 22.75 -35.18
CA LEU A 210 -10.58 23.76 -34.72
C LEU A 210 -9.23 23.56 -35.43
N PRO A 211 -8.69 24.58 -36.13
CA PRO A 211 -7.34 24.50 -36.65
C PRO A 211 -6.37 24.37 -35.47
N CYS A 212 -5.51 23.35 -35.51
CA CYS A 212 -4.42 23.20 -34.55
C CYS A 212 -3.37 24.28 -34.83
N ASP A 213 -3.40 25.38 -34.07
CA ASP A 213 -2.21 26.21 -33.91
C ASP A 213 -1.19 25.45 -33.05
N PRO A 214 0.04 25.22 -33.52
CA PRO A 214 1.07 24.49 -32.77
C PRO A 214 1.78 25.35 -31.72
N SER A 215 1.12 26.37 -31.13
CA SER A 215 1.76 27.39 -30.29
C SER A 215 1.21 27.50 -28.86
N LEU A 216 0.63 26.43 -28.30
CA LEU A 216 0.40 26.37 -26.85
C LEU A 216 1.70 26.03 -26.12
N GLN A 217 2.56 27.05 -25.97
CA GLN A 217 3.60 27.07 -24.95
C GLN A 217 2.94 27.04 -23.57
N ILE A 218 2.82 25.86 -22.97
CA ILE A 218 2.71 25.76 -21.51
C ILE A 218 4.10 26.08 -20.97
N GLY A 219 4.32 27.33 -20.57
CA GLY A 219 5.62 27.80 -20.08
C GLY A 219 5.62 29.26 -19.64
N TYR A 220 5.33 29.46 -18.35
CA TYR A 220 5.82 30.51 -17.43
C TYR A 220 6.33 31.86 -18.01
N SER A 221 5.65 32.95 -17.62
CA SER A 221 6.21 34.31 -17.66
C SER A 221 7.28 34.49 -16.58
N PRO A 222 8.48 35.03 -16.92
CA PRO A 222 9.41 35.50 -15.91
C PRO A 222 9.05 36.94 -15.54
N VAL A 223 8.50 37.15 -14.34
CA VAL A 223 8.46 38.49 -13.75
C VAL A 223 9.83 38.74 -13.11
N CYS A 224 10.60 39.60 -13.76
CA CYS A 224 11.77 40.25 -13.20
C CYS A 224 11.30 41.52 -12.47
N ILE A 225 11.50 41.63 -11.15
CA ILE A 225 11.62 42.93 -10.46
C ILE A 225 12.69 42.80 -9.37
N GLU A 226 13.63 43.75 -9.43
CA GLU A 226 14.73 44.03 -8.51
C GLU A 226 14.29 44.36 -7.07
N GLN A 227 15.29 44.33 -6.21
CA GLN A 227 15.34 44.72 -4.80
C GLN A 227 14.57 46.01 -4.44
N GLN A 228 13.79 45.98 -3.35
CA GLN A 228 13.92 46.92 -2.21
C GLN A 228 13.05 46.54 -1.00
N LEU A 229 13.75 46.26 0.10
CA LEU A 229 13.50 46.59 1.52
C LEU A 229 12.06 46.72 2.10
N ASN A 230 11.88 45.94 3.18
CA ASN A 230 11.45 46.32 4.55
C ASN A 230 10.06 45.89 5.10
N THR A 231 10.17 45.24 6.28
CA THR A 231 9.28 45.23 7.48
C THR A 231 7.91 44.55 7.46
N GLY A 232 7.72 43.60 8.42
CA GLY A 232 6.57 43.66 9.35
C GLY A 232 5.65 42.44 9.51
N SER A 233 5.85 41.70 10.61
CA SER A 233 4.85 41.06 11.50
C SER A 233 3.91 39.90 11.05
N SER A 234 4.11 38.73 11.67
CA SER A 234 3.18 37.98 12.56
C SER A 234 1.74 37.65 12.10
N SER A 235 1.40 36.36 11.95
CA SER A 235 0.59 35.53 12.89
C SER A 235 -0.20 34.36 12.24
N HIS A 236 -0.25 33.26 13.01
CA HIS A 236 -1.03 32.01 12.99
C HIS A 236 -2.38 31.90 12.23
N ASN A 237 -2.64 30.75 11.58
CA ASN A 237 -3.58 29.63 11.94
C ASN A 237 -3.86 28.75 10.69
N VAL A 238 -3.53 27.44 10.63
CA VAL A 238 -4.18 26.21 11.15
C VAL A 238 -5.43 25.72 10.39
N ASN A 239 -5.38 24.41 10.03
CA ASN A 239 -6.38 23.49 9.45
C ASN A 239 -6.56 23.55 7.92
N GLY A 240 -6.56 22.44 7.16
CA GLY A 240 -6.57 21.00 7.44
C GLY A 240 -7.05 20.27 6.18
N PHE A 241 -6.72 18.97 6.08
CA PHE A 241 -7.13 17.96 5.07
C PHE A 241 -6.26 17.77 3.80
N LEU A 242 -5.45 16.69 3.86
CA LEU A 242 -4.94 15.85 2.76
C LEU A 242 -6.04 14.85 2.28
N PRO A 243 -5.85 14.03 1.22
CA PRO A 243 -5.71 14.37 -0.20
C PRO A 243 -6.64 13.48 -1.08
N GLY A 244 -6.76 13.76 -2.39
CA GLY A 244 -7.54 12.93 -3.31
C GLY A 244 -6.81 12.64 -4.61
N TRP A 245 -6.08 11.52 -4.65
CA TRP A 245 -5.75 10.77 -5.87
C TRP A 245 -4.99 9.48 -5.51
N MET A 246 -5.75 8.39 -5.37
CA MET A 246 -5.42 7.14 -6.05
C MET A 246 -5.89 7.27 -7.50
#